data_AF-A0A7S3AUM4-F1
#
_entry.id   AF-A0A7S3AUM4-F1
#
_cell.length_a   1.000
_cell.length_b   1.000
_cell.length_c   1.000
_cell.angle_alpha   90.00
_cell.angle_beta   90.00
_cell.angle_gamma   90.00
#
_symmetry.space_group_name_H-M   'P 1'
#
loop_
_entity.id
_entity.type
_entity.pdbx_description
1 polymer ?
#
loop_
_entity_poly.entity_id
_entity_poly.type
_entity_poly.pdbx_seq_one_letter_code
_entity_poly.pdbx_strand_id
1 'polypeptide(L)'
;DYGEWAGWFMRDDVKEALNVCGSAGTEAFGGCGGGCVGLPSFDDGDRFDYSGAIARALDAGVNLTFYYGEQDTACNYVGALAMANSSLHWGGTAAWARAPARPLHLAGASVGSVRSAVGPSGATLTFITADGAGHMVPMDNGAAASLALASIVG
;
A
#
# COMPACT_ATOMS: atom_id res chain seq x y z
N ASP A 1 19.50 3.82 0.89
CA ASP A 1 20.21 3.86 2.18
C ASP A 1 19.45 4.83 3.08
N TYR A 2 19.05 4.38 4.27
CA TYR A 2 18.29 5.21 5.22
C TYR A 2 19.18 6.17 6.01
N GLY A 3 20.52 6.06 5.89
CA GLY A 3 21.46 6.86 6.67
C GLY A 3 21.34 8.37 6.48
N GLU A 4 21.18 8.85 5.25
CA GLU A 4 21.01 10.30 4.99
C GLU A 4 19.73 10.86 5.62
N TRP A 5 18.65 10.09 5.49
CA TRP A 5 17.34 10.45 6.04
C TRP A 5 17.36 10.44 7.57
N ALA A 6 17.90 9.37 8.16
CA ALA A 6 18.12 9.26 9.60
C ALA A 6 19.00 10.40 10.15
N GLY A 7 20.09 10.72 9.47
CA GLY A 7 20.99 11.81 9.83
C GLY A 7 20.29 13.19 9.82
N TRP A 8 19.44 13.44 8.82
CA TRP A 8 18.69 14.70 8.74
C TRP A 8 17.69 14.86 9.90
N PHE A 9 16.92 13.81 10.21
CA PHE A 9 15.97 13.83 11.33
C PHE A 9 16.63 13.97 12.70
N MET A 10 17.92 13.62 12.81
CA MET A 10 18.67 13.73 14.07
C MET A 10 19.24 15.12 14.36
N ARG A 11 19.19 16.05 13.40
CA ARG A 11 19.65 17.44 13.61
C ARG A 11 18.81 18.15 14.67
N ASP A 12 19.47 18.94 15.51
CA ASP A 12 18.79 19.64 16.62
C ASP A 12 17.75 20.64 16.12
N ASP A 13 18.05 21.38 15.04
CA ASP A 13 17.10 22.33 14.44
C ASP A 13 15.87 21.64 13.83
N VAL A 14 16.05 20.46 13.23
CA VAL A 14 14.94 19.66 12.70
C VAL A 14 14.08 19.09 13.83
N LYS A 15 14.69 18.56 14.90
CA LYS A 15 13.96 18.06 16.07
C LYS A 15 13.18 19.17 16.77
N GLU A 16 13.81 20.34 16.96
CA GLU A 16 13.15 21.50 17.54
C GLU A 16 11.96 21.95 16.69
N ALA A 17 12.14 22.09 15.38
CA ALA A 17 11.07 22.49 14.46
C ALA A 17 9.88 21.51 14.44
N LEU A 18 10.15 20.21 14.59
CA LEU A 18 9.13 19.16 14.65
C LEU A 18 8.61 18.88 16.06
N ASN A 19 9.07 19.61 17.09
CA ASN A 19 8.75 19.41 18.50
C ASN A 19 9.05 17.98 19.00
N VAL A 20 10.15 17.38 18.52
CA VAL A 20 10.62 16.07 18.96
C VAL A 20 11.44 16.23 20.23
N CYS A 21 10.95 15.68 21.34
CA CYS A 21 11.57 15.79 22.66
C CYS A 21 12.06 14.44 23.21
N GLY A 22 12.96 14.49 24.19
CA GLY A 22 13.44 13.30 24.90
C GLY A 22 14.21 12.33 23.99
N SER A 23 13.97 11.03 24.15
CA SER A 23 14.62 9.97 23.37
C SER A 23 13.94 9.66 22.03
N ALA A 24 12.77 10.24 21.75
CA ALA A 24 11.94 9.88 20.59
C ALA A 24 12.69 9.97 19.24
N GLY A 25 13.52 11.00 19.05
CA GLY A 25 14.33 11.14 17.84
C GLY A 25 15.35 10.00 17.70
N THR A 26 16.07 9.69 18.78
CA THR A 26 17.07 8.61 18.80
C THR A 26 16.42 7.23 18.66
N GLU A 27 15.26 7.01 19.28
CA GLU A 27 14.54 5.72 19.20
C GLU A 27 13.94 5.47 17.81
N ALA A 28 13.50 6.52 17.11
CA ALA A 28 12.96 6.41 15.76
C ALA A 28 14.04 6.43 14.66
N PHE A 29 15.02 7.33 14.77
CA PHE A 29 15.96 7.64 13.69
C PHE A 29 17.44 7.42 14.06
N GLY A 30 17.76 7.10 15.30
CA GLY A 30 19.14 6.86 15.73
C GLY A 30 19.81 5.74 14.91
N GLY A 31 21.07 5.93 14.55
CA GLY A 31 21.80 5.00 13.69
C GLY A 31 21.21 4.93 12.28
N CYS A 32 20.99 3.72 11.76
CA CYS A 32 20.30 3.48 10.48
C CYS A 32 18.81 3.13 10.69
N GLY A 33 18.23 3.51 11.84
CA GLY A 33 16.88 3.11 12.25
C GLY A 33 15.81 3.48 11.23
N GLY A 34 15.95 4.62 10.54
CA GLY A 34 15.06 4.98 9.44
C GLY A 34 13.58 4.88 9.83
N GLY A 35 13.20 5.39 11.01
CA GLY A 35 11.82 5.33 11.49
C GLY A 35 11.32 3.92 11.87
N CYS A 36 12.13 2.88 11.72
CA CYS A 36 11.75 1.52 12.09
C CYS A 36 11.66 1.39 13.62
N VAL A 37 10.45 1.18 14.12
CA VAL A 37 10.21 0.81 15.51
C VAL A 37 10.21 -0.72 15.59
N GLY A 38 11.06 -1.28 16.46
CA GLY A 38 11.06 -2.72 16.70
C GLY A 38 9.75 -3.17 17.33
N LEU A 39 8.97 -3.99 16.62
CA LEU A 39 7.74 -4.60 17.12
C LEU A 39 7.92 -6.14 17.20
N PRO A 40 8.72 -6.65 18.14
CA PRO A 40 8.86 -8.09 18.31
C PRO A 40 7.48 -8.68 18.68
N SER A 41 7.06 -9.72 17.93
CA SER A 41 5.74 -10.35 18.01
C SER A 41 4.58 -9.66 17.30
N PHE A 42 4.82 -8.63 16.48
CA PHE A 42 3.82 -8.19 15.51
C PHE A 42 3.47 -9.37 14.60
N ASP A 43 2.18 -9.73 14.53
CA ASP A 43 1.59 -10.86 13.78
C ASP A 43 2.05 -12.30 14.11
N ASP A 44 2.93 -12.50 15.10
CA ASP A 44 3.42 -13.83 15.46
C ASP A 44 2.29 -14.76 15.95
N GLY A 45 2.05 -15.84 15.21
CA GLY A 45 0.98 -16.79 15.49
C GLY A 45 -0.45 -16.27 15.22
N ASP A 46 -0.58 -15.15 14.51
CA ASP A 46 -1.89 -14.59 14.19
C ASP A 46 -2.75 -15.53 13.32
N ARG A 47 -4.05 -15.53 13.59
CA ARG A 47 -5.07 -16.34 12.91
C ARG A 47 -6.22 -15.50 12.37
N PHE A 48 -6.04 -14.18 12.28
CA PHE A 48 -7.06 -13.28 11.81
C PHE A 48 -7.42 -13.55 10.33
N ASP A 49 -8.72 -13.52 10.03
CA ASP A 49 -9.22 -13.64 8.66
C ASP A 49 -9.18 -12.26 7.96
N TYR A 50 -8.01 -11.92 7.45
CA TYR A 50 -7.77 -10.67 6.72
C TYR A 50 -8.65 -10.53 5.48
N SER A 51 -8.75 -11.60 4.66
CA SER A 51 -9.60 -11.61 3.45
C SER A 51 -11.07 -11.36 3.77
N GLY A 52 -11.61 -12.00 4.81
CA GLY A 52 -12.99 -11.80 5.23
C GLY A 52 -13.21 -10.42 5.86
N ALA A 53 -12.23 -9.85 6.57
CA ALA A 53 -12.31 -8.48 7.04
C ALA A 53 -12.40 -7.48 5.89
N ILE A 54 -11.60 -7.70 4.84
CA ILE A 54 -11.63 -6.91 3.61
C ILE A 54 -12.97 -7.05 2.88
N ALA A 55 -13.49 -8.27 2.76
CA ALA A 55 -14.80 -8.52 2.17
C ALA A 55 -15.92 -7.75 2.90
N ARG A 56 -15.93 -7.81 4.24
CA ARG A 56 -16.90 -7.08 5.07
C ARG A 56 -16.81 -5.57 4.88
N ALA A 57 -15.62 -5.02 4.70
CA ALA A 57 -15.44 -3.58 4.43
C ALA A 57 -16.06 -3.18 3.08
N LEU A 58 -15.79 -3.96 2.02
CA LEU A 58 -16.38 -3.72 0.70
C LEU A 58 -17.92 -3.84 0.74
N ASP A 59 -18.47 -4.86 1.41
CA ASP A 59 -19.91 -5.03 1.54
C ASP A 59 -20.56 -3.91 2.39
N ALA A 60 -19.80 -3.27 3.27
CA ALA A 60 -20.23 -2.09 4.03
C ALA A 60 -20.11 -0.76 3.25
N GLY A 61 -19.71 -0.80 1.97
CA GLY A 61 -19.60 0.41 1.13
C GLY A 61 -18.23 1.10 1.19
N VAL A 62 -17.21 0.48 1.79
CA VAL A 62 -15.87 1.06 1.88
C VAL A 62 -15.07 0.74 0.61
N ASN A 63 -14.63 1.79 -0.09
CA ASN A 63 -13.72 1.64 -1.24
C ASN A 63 -12.35 1.10 -0.79
N LEU A 64 -11.77 0.23 -1.60
CA LEU A 64 -10.47 -0.37 -1.33
C LEU A 64 -9.58 -0.38 -2.56
N THR A 65 -8.34 0.07 -2.37
CA THR A 65 -7.28 -0.01 -3.37
C THR A 65 -6.09 -0.79 -2.85
N PHE A 66 -5.80 -1.89 -3.52
CA PHE A 66 -4.51 -2.56 -3.46
C PHE A 66 -3.57 -1.89 -4.46
N TYR A 67 -2.35 -1.54 -4.05
CA TYR A 67 -1.33 -1.06 -4.97
C TYR A 67 0.03 -1.66 -4.59
N TYR A 68 0.71 -2.22 -5.58
CA TYR A 68 1.95 -3.00 -5.39
C TYR A 68 2.98 -2.65 -6.45
N GLY A 69 4.25 -2.67 -6.09
CA GLY A 69 5.35 -2.60 -7.06
C GLY A 69 5.61 -3.96 -7.69
N GLU A 70 5.86 -4.00 -8.99
CA GLU A 70 6.08 -5.26 -9.72
C GLU A 70 7.39 -5.96 -9.36
N GLN A 71 8.34 -5.23 -8.80
CA GLN A 71 9.66 -5.74 -8.39
C GLN A 71 9.75 -6.08 -6.90
N ASP A 72 8.65 -5.98 -6.15
CA ASP A 72 8.63 -6.38 -4.75
C ASP A 72 8.62 -7.92 -4.62
N THR A 73 9.63 -8.47 -3.97
CA THR A 73 9.72 -9.90 -3.67
C THR A 73 9.22 -10.26 -2.26
N ALA A 74 9.22 -9.29 -1.33
CA ALA A 74 8.81 -9.52 0.05
C ALA A 74 7.28 -9.56 0.18
N CYS A 75 6.58 -8.59 -0.41
CA CYS A 75 5.12 -8.50 -0.41
C CYS A 75 4.58 -8.45 -1.85
N ASN A 76 4.90 -9.49 -2.62
CA ASN A 76 4.67 -9.50 -4.07
C ASN A 76 3.20 -9.37 -4.50
N TYR A 77 3.00 -8.69 -5.63
CA TYR A 77 1.66 -8.48 -6.21
C TYR A 77 0.98 -9.78 -6.65
N VAL A 78 1.74 -10.83 -7.00
CA VAL A 78 1.19 -12.10 -7.49
C VAL A 78 0.38 -12.79 -6.39
N GLY A 79 0.92 -12.84 -5.17
CA GLY A 79 0.23 -13.38 -4.00
C GLY A 79 -1.00 -12.56 -3.63
N ALA A 80 -0.88 -11.23 -3.64
CA ALA A 80 -2.02 -10.34 -3.38
C ALA A 80 -3.13 -10.50 -4.43
N LEU A 81 -2.78 -10.61 -5.72
CA LEU A 81 -3.73 -10.83 -6.79
C LEU A 81 -4.38 -12.22 -6.70
N ALA A 82 -3.63 -13.24 -6.30
CA ALA A 82 -4.18 -14.58 -6.06
C ALA A 82 -5.21 -14.56 -4.92
N MET A 83 -4.92 -13.85 -3.81
CA MET A 83 -5.88 -13.63 -2.72
C MET A 83 -7.13 -12.89 -3.22
N ALA A 84 -6.97 -11.79 -3.96
CA ALA A 84 -8.09 -11.03 -4.51
C ALA A 84 -8.95 -11.84 -5.50
N ASN A 85 -8.35 -12.78 -6.23
CA ASN A 85 -9.05 -13.63 -7.20
C ASN A 85 -9.76 -14.82 -6.55
N SER A 86 -9.14 -15.45 -5.55
CA SER A 86 -9.53 -16.79 -5.08
C SER A 86 -10.07 -16.82 -3.66
N SER A 87 -9.67 -15.88 -2.80
CA SER A 87 -10.00 -15.89 -1.37
C SER A 87 -10.88 -14.70 -0.95
N LEU A 88 -10.91 -13.63 -1.75
CA LEU A 88 -11.73 -12.45 -1.47
C LEU A 88 -13.16 -12.63 -2.00
N HIS A 89 -14.03 -13.14 -1.12
CA HIS A 89 -15.45 -13.36 -1.41
C HIS A 89 -16.30 -12.20 -0.87
N TRP A 90 -16.77 -11.33 -1.76
CA TRP A 90 -17.58 -10.15 -1.46
C TRP A 90 -18.71 -10.00 -2.49
N GLY A 91 -19.66 -9.08 -2.27
CA GLY A 91 -20.82 -8.89 -3.16
C GLY A 91 -20.43 -8.61 -4.63
N GLY A 92 -19.26 -8.04 -4.87
CA GLY A 92 -18.73 -7.74 -6.20
C GLY A 92 -17.84 -8.84 -6.83
N THR A 93 -17.66 -10.01 -6.22
CA THR A 93 -16.73 -11.06 -6.72
C THR A 93 -16.98 -11.44 -8.18
N ALA A 94 -18.24 -11.54 -8.61
CA ALA A 94 -18.54 -11.89 -10.01
C ALA A 94 -18.14 -10.77 -10.99
N ALA A 95 -18.31 -9.51 -10.59
CA ALA A 95 -17.87 -8.36 -11.37
C ALA A 95 -16.34 -8.28 -11.43
N TRP A 96 -15.67 -8.52 -10.30
CA TRP A 96 -14.22 -8.63 -10.22
C TRP A 96 -13.69 -9.68 -11.20
N ALA A 97 -14.22 -10.91 -11.18
CA ALA A 97 -13.80 -12.00 -12.05
C ALA A 97 -13.84 -11.65 -13.55
N ARG A 98 -14.77 -10.78 -13.98
CA ARG A 98 -14.92 -10.33 -15.38
C ARG A 98 -14.14 -9.05 -15.71
N ALA A 99 -13.70 -8.29 -14.71
CA ALA A 99 -13.01 -7.04 -14.93
C ALA A 99 -11.62 -7.30 -15.57
N PRO A 100 -11.29 -6.69 -16.71
CA PRO A 100 -9.96 -6.81 -17.29
C PRO A 100 -8.96 -5.92 -16.56
N ALA A 101 -7.69 -6.34 -16.51
CA ALA A 101 -6.59 -5.43 -16.24
C ALA A 101 -6.36 -4.54 -17.46
N ARG A 102 -6.10 -3.25 -17.23
CA ARG A 102 -5.81 -2.25 -18.27
C ARG A 102 -4.54 -1.49 -17.89
N PRO A 103 -3.81 -0.91 -18.85
CA PRO A 103 -2.71 -0.02 -18.52
C PRO A 103 -3.20 1.17 -17.67
N LEU A 104 -2.43 1.49 -16.62
CA LEU A 104 -2.61 2.68 -15.81
C LEU A 104 -1.81 3.81 -16.46
N HIS A 105 -2.49 4.85 -16.94
CA HIS A 105 -1.85 5.94 -17.65
C HIS A 105 -1.77 7.22 -16.82
N LEU A 106 -0.61 7.87 -16.86
CA LEU A 106 -0.44 9.26 -16.43
C LEU A 106 0.20 10.06 -17.56
N ALA A 107 -0.44 11.17 -17.96
CA ALA A 107 0.04 12.04 -19.03
C ALA A 107 0.40 11.31 -20.34
N GLY A 108 -0.32 10.24 -20.69
CA GLY A 108 -0.11 9.45 -21.91
C GLY A 108 0.97 8.36 -21.80
N ALA A 109 1.70 8.26 -20.69
CA ALA A 109 2.64 7.16 -20.43
C ALA A 109 1.97 6.08 -19.56
N SER A 110 2.29 4.81 -19.81
CA SER A 110 1.97 3.72 -18.88
C SER A 110 2.86 3.86 -17.64
N VAL A 111 2.26 3.77 -16.46
CA VAL A 111 2.98 3.78 -15.17
C VAL A 111 2.67 2.52 -14.36
N GLY A 112 1.94 1.58 -14.94
CA GLY A 112 1.44 0.40 -14.25
C GLY A 112 0.27 -0.27 -14.96
N SER A 113 -0.42 -1.13 -14.22
CA SER A 113 -1.72 -1.69 -14.60
C SER A 113 -2.78 -1.41 -13.53
N VAL A 114 -4.05 -1.39 -13.94
CA VAL A 114 -5.19 -1.23 -13.05
C VAL A 114 -6.31 -2.18 -13.43
N ARG A 115 -6.92 -2.81 -12.42
CA ARG A 115 -8.15 -3.59 -12.53
C ARG A 115 -9.11 -3.12 -11.46
N SER A 116 -10.36 -2.86 -11.82
CA SER A 116 -11.36 -2.40 -10.85
C SER A 116 -12.72 -3.04 -11.09
N ALA A 117 -13.48 -3.24 -10.02
CA ALA A 117 -14.86 -3.66 -10.06
C ALA A 117 -15.68 -3.00 -8.95
N VAL A 118 -16.95 -2.73 -9.25
CA VAL A 118 -17.92 -2.15 -8.31
C VAL A 118 -18.86 -3.24 -7.82
N GLY A 119 -19.07 -3.29 -6.51
CA GLY A 119 -20.01 -4.22 -5.88
C GLY A 119 -21.42 -3.62 -5.70
N PRO A 120 -22.39 -4.44 -5.24
CA PRO A 120 -23.76 -4.00 -5.02
C PRO A 120 -23.91 -2.89 -3.96
N SER A 121 -22.97 -2.81 -3.01
CA SER A 121 -22.91 -1.74 -2.00
C SER A 121 -22.49 -0.39 -2.56
N GLY A 122 -22.06 -0.32 -3.82
CA GLY A 122 -21.41 0.85 -4.43
C GLY A 122 -19.91 0.92 -4.16
N ALA A 123 -19.36 0.08 -3.29
CA ALA A 123 -17.92 0.03 -3.04
C ALA A 123 -17.15 -0.43 -4.29
N THR A 124 -16.00 0.20 -4.51
CA THR A 124 -15.06 -0.17 -5.56
C THR A 124 -13.88 -0.93 -4.97
N LEU A 125 -13.58 -2.10 -5.53
CA LEU A 125 -12.30 -2.77 -5.38
C LEU A 125 -11.40 -2.42 -6.56
N THR A 126 -10.24 -1.84 -6.28
CA THR A 126 -9.21 -1.49 -7.27
C THR A 126 -7.90 -2.21 -6.94
N PHE A 127 -7.21 -2.71 -7.96
CA PHE A 127 -5.89 -3.32 -7.85
C PHE A 127 -4.96 -2.67 -8.87
N ILE A 128 -3.86 -2.12 -8.38
CA ILE A 128 -2.84 -1.43 -9.18
C ILE A 128 -1.51 -2.17 -9.06
N THR A 129 -0.86 -2.43 -10.19
CA THR A 129 0.58 -2.75 -10.22
C THR A 129 1.33 -1.54 -10.74
N ALA A 130 2.49 -1.22 -10.16
CA ALA A 130 3.32 -0.10 -10.55
C ALA A 130 4.57 -0.58 -11.29
N ASP A 131 4.71 -0.15 -12.55
CA ASP A 131 5.84 -0.50 -13.41
C ASP A 131 7.14 -0.02 -12.76
N GLY A 132 8.18 -0.86 -12.77
CA GLY A 132 9.51 -0.47 -12.30
C GLY A 132 9.67 -0.29 -10.79
N ALA A 133 8.60 -0.47 -10.00
CA ALA A 133 8.62 -0.19 -8.57
C ALA A 133 8.85 -1.44 -7.72
N GLY A 134 9.57 -1.30 -6.61
CA GLY A 134 9.75 -2.32 -5.58
C GLY A 134 8.75 -2.16 -4.42
N HIS A 135 9.18 -2.54 -3.22
CA HIS A 135 8.34 -2.53 -2.02
C HIS A 135 7.80 -1.13 -1.67
N MET A 136 8.64 -0.10 -1.82
CA MET A 136 8.30 1.28 -1.50
C MET A 136 7.83 2.02 -2.75
N VAL A 137 6.65 1.65 -3.28
CA VAL A 137 6.10 2.19 -4.54
C VAL A 137 6.22 3.72 -4.68
N PRO A 138 5.90 4.56 -3.67
CA PRO A 138 6.02 6.01 -3.82
C PRO A 138 7.46 6.50 -4.07
N MET A 139 8.47 5.75 -3.62
CA MET A 139 9.89 6.09 -3.84
C MET A 139 10.32 5.79 -5.28
N ASP A 140 9.85 4.67 -5.84
CA ASP A 140 10.28 4.20 -7.16
C ASP A 140 9.38 4.73 -8.30
N ASN A 141 8.07 4.84 -8.05
CA ASN A 141 7.06 5.26 -9.01
C ASN A 141 5.97 6.11 -8.33
N GLY A 142 6.33 7.37 -8.03
CA GLY A 142 5.43 8.34 -7.40
C GLY A 142 4.16 8.64 -8.21
N ALA A 143 4.21 8.47 -9.54
CA ALA A 143 3.05 8.63 -10.43
C ALA A 143 1.97 7.57 -10.15
N ALA A 144 2.35 6.29 -10.13
CA ALA A 144 1.44 5.19 -9.81
C ALA A 144 0.91 5.33 -8.37
N ALA A 145 1.77 5.69 -7.41
CA ALA A 145 1.35 5.92 -6.02
C ALA A 145 0.31 7.06 -5.91
N SER A 146 0.50 8.17 -6.62
CA SER A 146 -0.45 9.28 -6.63
C SER A 146 -1.81 8.87 -7.22
N LEU A 147 -1.81 8.09 -8.29
CA LEU A 147 -3.04 7.54 -8.89
C LEU A 147 -3.74 6.53 -7.97
N ALA A 148 -2.98 5.71 -7.23
CA ALA A 148 -3.55 4.81 -6.24
C ALA A 148 -4.30 5.58 -5.15
N LEU A 149 -3.73 6.67 -4.64
CA LEU A 149 -4.43 7.55 -3.69
C LEU A 149 -5.66 8.20 -4.32
N ALA A 150 -5.56 8.71 -5.56
CA ALA A 150 -6.71 9.31 -6.23
C ALA A 150 -7.89 8.32 -6.42
N SER A 151 -7.61 7.03 -6.54
CA SER A 151 -8.64 6.00 -6.75
C SER A 151 -9.57 5.75 -5.55
N ILE A 152 -9.22 6.22 -4.35
CA ILE A 152 -10.04 6.05 -3.14
C ILE A 152 -10.81 7.31 -2.72
N VAL A 153 -10.45 8.49 -3.24
CA VAL A 153 -11.07 9.79 -2.89
C VAL A 153 -12.11 10.25 -3.93
N GLY A 154 -12.27 9.50 -5.03
CA GLY A 154 -13.13 9.82 -6.17
C GLY A 154 -14.53 9.24 -6.09
#